data_AF-A0A1C7N788-F1
#
_entry.id   AF-A0A1C7N788-F1
#
_cell.length_a   1.000
_cell.length_b   1.000
_cell.length_c   1.000
_cell.angle_alpha   90.00
_cell.angle_beta   90.00
_cell.angle_gamma   90.00
#
_symmetry.space_group_name_H-M   'P 1'
#
loop_
_entity.id
_entity.type
_entity.pdbx_description
1 polymer ?
#
loop_
_entity_poly.entity_id
_entity_poly.type
_entity_poly.pdbx_seq_one_letter_code
_entity_poly.pdbx_strand_id
1 'polypeptide(L)' 'MAHYTSSKREEMAKLYTPDKCKLYELVQYQCEASQHHIECTPFVRLFLRCAGMPTVEVTPEIDQPKNPTSTK' A
#
# COMPACT_ATOMS: atom_id res chain seq x y z
N MET A 1 -22.47 -26.16 -13.47
CA MET A 1 -22.14 -24.82 -14.02
C MET A 1 -23.04 -23.80 -13.34
N ALA A 2 -22.50 -22.92 -12.51
CA ALA A 2 -23.28 -21.90 -11.81
C ALA A 2 -23.53 -20.71 -12.75
N HIS A 3 -24.79 -20.43 -13.07
CA HIS A 3 -25.21 -19.26 -13.83
C HIS A 3 -25.07 -18.01 -12.95
N TYR A 4 -24.10 -17.16 -13.25
CA TYR A 4 -23.84 -15.90 -12.55
C TYR A 4 -24.77 -14.80 -13.11
N THR A 5 -25.86 -14.48 -12.41
CA THR A 5 -26.90 -13.54 -12.87
C THR A 5 -26.53 -12.08 -12.66
N SER A 6 -26.90 -11.22 -13.62
CA SER A 6 -26.67 -9.75 -13.67
C SER A 6 -27.03 -8.99 -12.38
N SER A 7 -28.06 -9.44 -11.66
CA SER A 7 -28.52 -8.83 -10.40
C SER A 7 -27.46 -8.82 -9.29
N LYS A 8 -26.55 -9.81 -9.22
CA LYS A 8 -25.46 -9.82 -8.23
C LYS A 8 -24.33 -8.83 -8.54
N ARG A 9 -24.14 -8.45 -9.81
CA ARG A 9 -23.14 -7.44 -10.19
C ARG A 9 -23.55 -6.04 -9.76
N GLU A 10 -24.83 -5.72 -9.89
CA GLU A 10 -25.37 -4.42 -9.48
C GLU A 10 -25.40 -4.27 -7.95
N GLU A 11 -25.67 -5.35 -7.22
CA GLU A 11 -25.61 -5.37 -5.75
C GLU A 11 -24.17 -5.24 -5.23
N MET A 12 -23.21 -5.93 -5.86
CA MET A 12 -21.78 -5.70 -5.60
C MET A 12 -21.39 -4.26 -5.92
N ALA A 13 -21.77 -3.71 -7.07
CA ALA A 13 -21.44 -2.32 -7.44
C ALA A 13 -21.98 -1.27 -6.44
N LYS A 14 -23.14 -1.52 -5.82
CA LYS A 14 -23.67 -0.65 -4.74
C LYS A 14 -22.88 -0.72 -3.43
N LEU A 15 -22.16 -1.82 -3.17
CA LEU A 15 -21.23 -1.94 -2.03
C LEU A 15 -19.93 -1.18 -2.26
N TYR A 16 -19.54 -0.96 -3.52
CA TYR A 16 -18.35 -0.23 -3.96
C TYR A 16 -18.59 1.28 -4.00
N THR A 17 -19.02 1.85 -2.88
CA THR A 17 -19.03 3.31 -2.70
C THR A 17 -17.64 3.75 -2.22
N PRO A 18 -16.94 4.65 -2.93
CA PRO A 18 -15.64 5.22 -2.50
C PRO A 18 -15.70 5.83 -1.09
N ASP A 19 -16.89 6.25 -0.65
CA ASP A 19 -17.18 6.78 0.69
C ASP A 19 -16.90 5.78 1.83
N LYS A 20 -16.68 4.50 1.52
CA LYS A 20 -16.34 3.45 2.50
C LYS A 20 -14.88 3.03 2.47
N CYS A 21 -14.04 3.74 1.73
CA CYS A 21 -12.61 3.53 1.70
C CYS A 21 -11.91 4.44 2.71
N LYS A 22 -10.96 3.89 3.47
CA LYS A 22 -10.09 4.65 4.37
C LYS A 22 -8.64 4.34 4.05
N LEU A 23 -7.82 5.39 4.02
CA LEU A 23 -6.38 5.29 3.92
C LEU A 23 -5.79 5.12 5.32
N TYR A 24 -4.90 4.14 5.47
CA TYR A 24 -4.17 3.87 6.69
C TYR A 24 -2.68 4.01 6.42
N GLU A 25 -1.98 4.52 7.43
CA GLU A 25 -0.53 4.65 7.42
C GLU A 25 0.08 3.62 8.37
N LEU A 26 1.13 2.94 7.91
CA LEU A 26 1.97 2.08 8.73
C LEU A 26 3.42 2.54 8.60
N VAL A 27 4.00 2.98 9.71
CA VAL A 27 5.43 3.27 9.79
C VAL A 27 6.17 1.98 10.15
N GLN A 28 7.13 1.61 9.32
CA GLN A 28 8.04 0.50 9.56
C GLN A 28 9.47 1.03 9.65
N TYR A 29 10.37 0.24 10.23
CA TYR A 29 11.78 0.58 10.33
C TYR A 29 12.60 -0.50 9.66
N GLN A 30 13.48 -0.09 8.75
CA GLN A 30 14.51 -0.96 8.23
C GLN A 30 15.77 -0.71 9.05
N CYS A 31 16.25 -1.74 9.73
CA CYS A 31 17.40 -1.65 10.60
C CYS A 31 18.59 -2.41 10.04
N GLU A 32 19.76 -1.80 10.11
CA GLU A 32 21.04 -2.39 9.76
C GLU A 32 21.93 -2.38 11.01
N ALA A 33 22.46 -3.55 11.35
CA ALA A 33 23.38 -3.70 12.47
C ALA A 33 24.81 -3.56 11.96
N SER A 34 25.56 -2.61 12.53
CA SER A 34 27.00 -2.49 12.37
C SER A 34 27.73 -3.10 13.59
N GLN A 35 29.06 -3.11 13.56
CA GLN A 35 29.87 -3.56 14.71
C GLN A 35 29.70 -2.69 15.96
N HIS A 36 29.22 -1.45 15.83
CA HIS A 36 29.21 -0.47 16.91
C HIS A 36 27.82 0.05 17.28
N HIS A 37 26.83 -0.07 16.38
CA HIS A 37 25.48 0.41 16.61
C HIS A 37 24.49 -0.24 15.65
N ILE A 38 23.19 -0.08 15.94
CA ILE A 38 22.10 -0.40 15.03
C ILE A 38 21.55 0.92 14.51
N GLU A 39 21.51 1.05 13.19
CA GLU A 39 20.91 2.20 12.50
C GLU A 39 19.55 1.77 11.94
N CYS A 40 18.49 2.51 12.24
CA CYS A 40 17.14 2.21 11.76
C CYS A 40 16.56 3.39 11.01
N THR A 41 16.22 3.19 9.75
CA THR A 41 15.60 4.21 8.89
C THR A 41 14.09 3.94 8.80
N PRO A 42 13.23 4.90 9.16
CA PRO A 42 11.79 4.74 9.02
C PRO A 42 11.40 4.75 7.53
N PHE A 43 10.42 3.93 7.16
CA PHE A 43 9.75 4.00 5.88
C PHE A 43 8.24 3.82 6.06
N VAL A 44 7.48 4.58 5.30
CA VAL A 44 6.01 4.63 5.41
C VAL A 44 5.40 3.72 4.36
N ARG A 45 4.44 2.89 4.78
CA ARG A 45 3.54 2.17 3.87
C ARG A 45 2.13 2.72 3.99
N LEU A 46 1.47 2.92 2.85
CA LEU A 46 0.09 3.37 2.77
C LEU A 46 -0.80 2.21 2.35
N PHE A 47 -1.92 2.03 3.04
CA PHE A 47 -2.88 0.96 2.79
C PHE A 47 -4.28 1.50 2.58
N LEU A 48 -4.92 1.11 1.47
CA LEU A 48 -6.32 1.43 1.20
C LEU A 48 -7.19 0.24 1.65
N ARG A 49 -8.14 0.52 2.54
CA ARG A 49 -9.13 -0.46 3.00
C ARG A 49 -10.53 0.04 2.70
N CYS A 50 -11.27 -0.74 1.92
CA CYS A 50 -12.68 -0.50 1.62
C CYS A 50 -13.54 -1.65 2.17
N ALA A 51 -14.80 -1.37 2.51
CA ALA A 51 -15.72 -2.41 2.98
C ALA A 51 -15.92 -3.51 1.92
N GLY A 52 -15.81 -4.78 2.33
CA GLY A 52 -16.01 -5.93 1.45
C GLY A 52 -14.86 -6.24 0.48
N MET A 53 -13.74 -5.51 0.57
CA MET A 53 -12.55 -5.75 -0.26
C MET A 53 -11.33 -6.12 0.57
N PRO A 54 -10.35 -6.82 -0.03
CA PRO A 54 -9.01 -6.92 0.53
C PRO A 54 -8.40 -5.54 0.79
N THR A 55 -7.58 -5.44 1.82
CA THR A 55 -6.73 -4.25 2.02
C THR A 55 -5.58 -4.32 1.03
N VAL A 56 -5.30 -3.23 0.34
CA VAL A 56 -4.25 -3.15 -0.68
C VAL A 56 -3.21 -2.11 -0.29
N GLU A 57 -1.94 -2.45 -0.48
CA GLU A 57 -0.85 -1.47 -0.35
C GLU A 57 -0.86 -0.53 -1.55
N VAL A 58 -0.80 0.77 -1.28
CA VAL A 58 -0.84 1.87 -2.27
C VAL A 58 0.30 2.86 -2.05
N THR A 59 1.38 2.43 -1.39
CA THR A 59 2.61 3.21 -1.21
C THR A 59 3.18 3.59 -2.58
N PRO A 60 3.38 4.88 -2.90
CA PRO A 60 3.98 5.29 -4.17
C PRO A 60 5.42 4.79 -4.29
N GLU A 61 5.78 4.31 -5.47
CA GLU A 61 7.18 4.11 -5.83
C GLU A 61 7.79 5.49 -6.08
N ILE A 62 8.54 6.01 -5.11
CA ILE A 62 9.34 7.22 -5.33
C ILE A 62 10.63 6.73 -5.98
N ASP A 63 10.79 6.98 -7.28
CA ASP A 63 12.10 6.88 -7.93
C ASP A 63 13.09 7.67 -7.08
N GLN A 64 14.03 6.98 -6.43
CA GLN A 64 15.06 7.64 -5.66
C GLN A 64 15.74 8.66 -6.59
N PRO A 65 15.94 9.93 -6.15
CA PRO A 65 16.75 10.85 -6.92
C PRO A 65 18.12 10.19 -7.11
N LYS A 66 18.46 9.89 -8.36
CA LYS A 66 19.79 9.37 -8.73
C LYS A 66 20.81 10.30 -8.09
N ASN A 67 21.58 9.79 -7.11
CA ASN A 67 22.69 10.53 -6.53
C ASN A 67 23.58 11.05 -7.67
N PRO A 68 23.79 12.38 -7.81
CA PRO A 68 24.70 12.92 -8.81
C PRO A 68 26.15 12.77 -8.32
N THR A 69 26.61 11.55 -8.09
CA THR A 69 28.01 11.25 -7.79
C THR A 69 28.40 9.91 -8.39
N SER A 70 28.57 9.91 -9.70
CA SER A 70 29.55 9.03 -10.35
C SER A 70 30.28 9.86 -11.41
N THR A 71 31.15 10.75 -10.94
CA THR A 71 32.26 11.26 -11.74
C THR A 71 33.54 10.76 -11.09
N LYS A 72 34.05 9.64 -11.61
CA LYS A 72 35.50 9.45 -11.76
C LYS A 72 35.79 8.42 -12.83
#